data_AF-A0A8C1WQM7-F1
#
_entry.id   AF-A0A8C1WQM7-F1
#
_cell.length_a   1.000
_cell.length_b   1.000
_cell.length_c   1.000
_cell.angle_alpha   90.00
_cell.angle_beta   90.00
_cell.angle_gamma   90.00
#
_symmetry.space_group_name_H-M   'P 1'
#
loop_
_entity.id
_entity.type
_entity.pdbx_description
1 polymer ?
#
loop_
_entity_poly.entity_id
_entity_poly.type
_entity_poly.pdbx_seq_one_letter_code
_entity_poly.pdbx_strand_id
1 'polypeptide(L)'
;HAYAQPWCFFVIIFVLSPFIGQMTDLIFAERELVQSLKEYIEAEELKLEAVKSWADKLDLLTRASTSDPEGFLAHPVNAYKLMKRLNTEWSELESLVLQDPSDGFISNMSVHRQYFPDEEDEKGAAKALLRLQDTYKLDSESFSKGKLPGVRYNAELTVDDCFDMGKLAYNENDYYHSVLWMQQALRQMDSGEDAKTLKADILDYLSYSVYQMGDLPRAIELTRRLVAIDPSHQRAGTNLRYFERLLSKELRDLGRSQQEPADERPIQLDTYERPKDYLPEREVYEALCRGEGVKMTPKRLSRLFCRYQDGNRNPRLLLKPMKEEDEWDSPHIVRFLEALSDEEIEKIKELAKPNLARATVRDPNTGVLTVAHYRVSKSAWLEGEDDPVIARVNQRIEDVTGLSVNTAELLQVANYGVGGQYEPHYDFSRKDEPDAFKSLGTGNRVATFLNYMSDVEAGGATVFPDFGAAIWPRKGTAVFWYNLFKSGEGDYRTRHAACPVLVGSKWVSNKWIHERGQEFRRPCGLTEVD
;
A
#
# COMPACT_ATOMS: atom_id res chain seq x y z
N HIS A 1 34.51 12.45 33.85
CA HIS A 1 35.20 12.46 32.53
C HIS A 1 35.28 11.01 32.05
N ALA A 2 34.81 10.58 30.89
CA ALA A 2 34.22 11.19 29.70
C ALA A 2 33.35 10.08 29.01
N TYR A 3 32.09 10.36 28.66
CA TYR A 3 31.54 10.48 27.27
C TYR A 3 31.88 9.31 26.34
N ALA A 4 30.90 8.45 25.99
CA ALA A 4 29.97 8.51 24.82
C ALA A 4 30.47 7.57 23.70
N GLN A 5 29.69 6.76 22.97
CA GLN A 5 28.29 6.79 22.54
C GLN A 5 27.74 5.34 22.42
N PRO A 6 26.43 5.09 22.57
CA PRO A 6 25.81 3.87 22.06
C PRO A 6 25.30 4.11 20.63
N TRP A 7 25.82 3.35 19.67
CA TRP A 7 25.28 3.25 18.32
C TRP A 7 23.92 2.54 18.41
N CYS A 8 22.84 3.26 18.14
CA CYS A 8 21.51 2.68 17.97
C CYS A 8 21.48 1.88 16.65
N PHE A 9 21.45 0.56 16.74
CA PHE A 9 21.07 -0.31 15.64
C PHE A 9 19.55 -0.19 15.41
N PHE A 10 19.14 0.65 14.46
CA PHE A 10 17.78 0.64 13.91
C PHE A 10 17.75 -0.35 12.75
N VAL A 11 17.30 -1.57 12.99
CA VAL A 11 16.89 -2.51 11.93
C VAL A 11 15.44 -2.17 11.60
N ILE A 12 15.22 -1.37 10.55
CA ILE A 12 13.87 -1.06 10.05
C ILE A 12 13.51 -2.11 9.01
N ILE A 13 12.65 -3.04 9.39
CA ILE A 13 12.05 -4.03 8.49
C ILE A 13 10.95 -3.33 7.67
N PHE A 14 11.22 -3.11 6.38
CA PHE A 14 10.22 -2.67 5.41
C PHE A 14 9.40 -3.87 4.98
N VAL A 15 8.08 -3.84 5.24
CA VAL A 15 7.19 -4.83 4.66
C VAL A 15 5.75 -4.27 4.48
N LEU A 16 5.36 -4.08 3.22
CA LEU A 16 4.02 -4.06 2.56
C LEU A 16 2.92 -3.05 2.93
N SER A 17 3.21 -2.02 3.72
CA SER A 17 2.46 -0.74 3.67
C SER A 17 3.37 0.32 4.27
N PRO A 18 4.06 1.12 3.44
CA PRO A 18 5.08 2.01 3.94
C PRO A 18 4.42 3.11 4.77
N PHE A 19 4.97 3.28 5.97
CA PHE A 19 4.60 4.33 6.89
C PHE A 19 4.80 5.68 6.20
N ILE A 20 3.85 6.63 6.27
CA ILE A 20 4.07 7.97 5.65
C ILE A 20 5.37 8.61 6.15
N GLY A 21 5.74 8.42 7.42
CA GLY A 21 7.04 8.91 7.92
C GLY A 21 8.23 8.25 7.23
N GLN A 22 8.19 6.94 6.97
CA GLN A 22 9.29 6.21 6.32
C GLN A 22 9.34 6.54 4.83
N MET A 23 8.18 6.70 4.17
CA MET A 23 8.13 7.20 2.80
C MET A 23 8.67 8.63 2.69
N THR A 24 8.34 9.48 3.66
CA THR A 24 8.91 10.83 3.73
C THR A 24 10.43 10.79 3.83
N ASP A 25 10.99 9.90 4.65
CA ASP A 25 12.44 9.71 4.76
C ASP A 25 13.07 9.22 3.43
N LEU A 26 12.39 8.31 2.72
CA LEU A 26 12.81 7.84 1.39
C LEU A 26 12.81 8.96 0.34
N ILE A 27 11.82 9.85 0.35
CA ILE A 27 11.77 11.01 -0.54
C ILE A 27 12.96 11.94 -0.28
N PHE A 28 13.32 12.15 0.98
CA PHE A 28 14.50 12.95 1.31
C PHE A 28 15.80 12.27 0.89
N ALA A 29 15.91 10.95 1.06
CA ALA A 29 17.06 10.17 0.58
C ALA A 29 17.19 10.23 -0.95
N GLU A 30 16.09 10.10 -1.70
CA GLU A 30 16.07 10.23 -3.16
C GLU A 30 16.54 11.64 -3.58
N ARG A 31 16.07 12.69 -2.90
CA ARG A 31 16.50 14.06 -3.17
C ARG A 31 18.02 14.23 -2.98
N GLU A 32 18.60 13.64 -1.93
CA GLU A 32 20.04 13.67 -1.68
C GLU A 32 20.83 12.90 -2.76
N LEU A 33 20.32 11.76 -3.21
CA LEU A 33 20.93 10.99 -4.29
C LEU A 33 20.86 11.73 -5.64
N VAL A 34 19.76 12.42 -5.93
CA VAL A 34 19.63 13.27 -7.12
C VAL A 34 20.65 14.41 -7.07
N GLN A 35 20.87 15.01 -5.91
CA GLN A 35 21.90 16.04 -5.74
C GLN A 35 23.30 15.47 -5.97
N SER A 36 23.61 14.31 -5.39
CA SER A 36 24.88 13.61 -5.58
C SER A 36 25.09 13.18 -7.04
N LEU A 37 24.03 12.79 -7.75
CA LEU A 37 24.07 12.48 -9.17
C LEU A 37 24.43 13.73 -10.01
N LYS A 38 23.90 14.90 -9.66
CA LYS A 38 24.26 16.16 -10.35
C LYS A 38 25.72 16.52 -10.16
N GLU A 39 26.25 16.34 -8.94
CA GLU A 39 27.67 16.56 -8.65
C GLU A 39 28.58 15.61 -9.44
N TYR A 40 28.18 14.33 -9.56
CA TYR A 40 28.86 13.38 -10.44
C TYR A 40 28.84 13.83 -11.91
N ILE A 41 27.68 14.26 -12.42
CA ILE A 41 27.54 14.75 -13.80
C ILE A 41 28.45 15.96 -14.03
N GLU A 42 28.46 16.93 -13.13
CA GLU A 42 29.33 18.12 -13.23
C GLU A 42 30.81 17.74 -13.25
N ALA A 43 31.22 16.78 -12.42
CA ALA A 43 32.60 16.28 -12.41
C ALA A 43 32.99 15.56 -13.71
N GLU A 44 32.08 14.75 -14.29
CA GLU A 44 32.29 14.13 -15.60
C GLU A 44 32.35 15.17 -16.72
N GLU A 45 31.49 16.19 -16.70
CA GLU A 45 31.50 17.27 -17.69
C GLU A 45 32.82 18.05 -17.66
N LEU A 46 33.32 18.41 -16.48
CA LEU A 46 34.62 19.07 -16.31
C LEU A 46 35.79 18.20 -16.78
N LYS A 47 35.77 16.90 -16.44
CA LYS A 47 36.76 15.92 -16.92
C LYS A 47 36.71 15.84 -18.44
N LEU A 48 35.52 15.71 -19.02
CA LEU A 48 35.32 15.62 -20.46
C LEU A 48 35.77 16.89 -21.18
N GLU A 49 35.51 18.07 -20.63
CA GLU A 49 35.98 19.35 -21.16
C GLU A 49 37.51 19.43 -21.14
N ALA A 50 38.14 19.01 -20.05
CA ALA A 50 39.60 18.93 -19.96
C ALA A 50 40.19 17.96 -21.00
N VAL A 51 39.60 16.78 -21.17
CA VAL A 51 40.03 15.79 -22.18
C VAL A 51 39.83 16.33 -23.60
N LYS A 52 38.73 17.02 -23.89
CA LYS A 52 38.50 17.69 -25.19
C LYS A 52 39.57 18.73 -25.48
N SER A 53 39.89 19.59 -24.51
CA SER A 53 40.96 20.59 -24.63
C SER A 53 42.34 19.96 -24.90
N TRP A 54 42.63 18.84 -24.24
CA TRP A 54 43.83 18.04 -24.52
C TRP A 54 43.83 17.47 -25.94
N ALA A 55 42.70 16.92 -26.40
CA ALA A 55 42.57 16.38 -27.75
C ALA A 55 42.79 17.45 -28.83
N ASP A 56 42.17 18.62 -28.69
CA ASP A 56 42.32 19.74 -29.63
C ASP A 56 43.77 20.24 -29.71
N LYS A 57 44.43 20.36 -28.55
CA LYS A 57 45.85 20.73 -28.47
C LYS A 57 46.74 19.71 -29.17
N LEU A 58 46.48 18.41 -28.97
CA LEU A 58 47.28 17.33 -29.57
C LEU A 58 47.03 17.23 -31.09
N ASP A 59 45.80 17.44 -31.56
CA ASP A 59 45.47 17.47 -32.99
C ASP A 59 46.21 18.60 -33.73
N LEU A 60 46.21 19.82 -33.17
CA LEU A 60 46.98 20.94 -33.74
C LEU A 60 48.48 20.63 -33.84
N LEU A 61 49.05 20.02 -32.79
CA LEU A 61 50.47 19.69 -32.73
C LEU A 61 50.87 18.55 -33.68
N THR A 62 49.98 17.58 -33.88
CA THR A 62 50.24 16.42 -34.76
C THR A 62 50.15 16.81 -36.23
N ARG A 63 49.20 17.67 -36.62
CA ARG A 63 49.10 18.23 -37.98
C ARG A 63 50.36 18.97 -38.41
N ALA A 64 50.96 19.77 -37.53
CA ALA A 64 52.20 20.50 -37.84
C ALA A 64 53.44 19.58 -37.95
N SER A 65 53.48 18.47 -37.21
CA SER A 65 54.62 17.53 -37.23
C SER A 65 54.60 16.52 -38.39
N THR A 66 53.43 16.28 -38.99
CA THR A 66 53.26 15.26 -40.04
C THR A 66 53.44 15.79 -41.46
N SER A 67 53.45 17.12 -41.65
CA SER A 67 53.68 17.76 -42.95
C SER A 67 55.14 17.79 -43.40
N ASP A 68 56.10 17.78 -42.48
CA ASP A 68 57.55 17.66 -42.73
C ASP A 68 58.28 17.05 -41.51
N PRO A 69 58.27 15.71 -41.34
CA PRO A 69 58.81 15.08 -40.14
C PRO A 69 60.33 15.25 -39.96
N GLU A 70 61.11 15.16 -41.04
CA GLU A 70 62.58 15.29 -40.97
C GLU A 70 63.00 16.73 -40.67
N GLY A 71 62.43 17.73 -41.35
CA GLY A 71 62.71 19.13 -41.08
C GLY A 71 62.21 19.58 -39.70
N PHE A 72 61.07 19.04 -39.24
CA PHE A 72 60.55 19.31 -37.91
C PHE A 72 61.47 18.78 -36.81
N LEU A 73 61.97 17.54 -36.93
CA LEU A 73 62.85 16.91 -35.94
C LEU A 73 64.31 17.40 -35.99
N ALA A 74 64.75 17.98 -37.11
CA ALA A 74 66.06 18.61 -37.23
C ALA A 74 66.25 19.81 -36.28
N HIS A 75 65.16 20.41 -35.79
CA HIS A 75 65.21 21.50 -34.81
C HIS A 75 65.22 20.94 -33.36
N PRO A 76 66.28 21.17 -32.56
CA PRO A 76 66.43 20.57 -31.23
C PRO A 76 65.26 20.83 -30.26
N VAL A 77 64.61 21.99 -30.35
CA VAL A 77 63.43 22.31 -29.52
C VAL A 77 62.22 21.44 -29.86
N ASN A 78 62.03 21.12 -31.14
CA ASN A 78 60.90 20.31 -31.59
C ASN A 78 61.11 18.83 -31.22
N ALA A 79 62.34 18.33 -31.37
CA ALA A 79 62.72 17.01 -30.90
C ALA A 79 62.50 16.85 -29.39
N TYR A 80 62.94 17.82 -28.58
CA TYR A 80 62.68 17.82 -27.13
C TYR A 80 61.18 17.87 -26.80
N LYS A 81 60.41 18.73 -27.48
CA LYS A 81 58.95 18.84 -27.26
C LYS A 81 58.20 17.56 -27.61
N LEU A 82 58.59 16.84 -28.68
CA LEU A 82 58.02 15.54 -29.01
C LEU A 82 58.36 14.48 -27.95
N MET A 83 59.63 14.40 -27.53
CA MET A 83 60.07 13.46 -26.49
C MET A 83 59.35 13.71 -25.17
N LYS A 84 59.24 14.98 -24.73
CA LYS A 84 58.46 15.34 -23.53
C LYS A 84 56.99 14.97 -23.68
N ARG A 85 56.40 15.21 -24.86
CA ARG A 85 54.99 14.89 -25.11
C ARG A 85 54.72 13.39 -24.96
N LEU A 86 55.51 12.56 -25.64
CA LEU A 86 55.38 11.09 -25.60
C LEU A 86 55.71 10.49 -24.23
N ASN A 87 56.68 11.06 -23.51
CA ASN A 87 57.14 10.50 -22.23
C ASN A 87 56.35 11.00 -21.01
N THR A 88 55.75 12.20 -21.07
CA THR A 88 55.15 12.84 -19.88
C THR A 88 53.73 13.33 -20.15
N GLU A 89 53.52 14.12 -21.19
CA GLU A 89 52.19 14.72 -21.43
C GLU A 89 51.12 13.65 -21.76
N TRP A 90 51.48 12.57 -22.46
CA TRP A 90 50.57 11.43 -22.70
C TRP A 90 50.23 10.65 -21.43
N SER A 91 51.18 10.47 -20.50
CA SER A 91 50.92 9.83 -19.21
C SER A 91 50.06 10.69 -18.28
N GLU A 92 50.19 12.02 -18.36
CA GLU A 92 49.29 12.96 -17.65
C GLU A 92 47.85 12.85 -18.18
N LEU A 93 47.67 12.75 -19.50
CA LEU A 93 46.36 12.51 -20.11
C LEU A 93 45.78 11.15 -19.73
N GLU A 94 46.59 10.09 -19.76
CA GLU A 94 46.17 8.75 -19.31
C GLU A 94 45.66 8.78 -17.86
N SER A 95 46.39 9.45 -16.96
CA SER A 95 45.97 9.64 -15.57
C SER A 95 44.62 10.37 -15.46
N LEU A 96 44.43 11.45 -16.23
CA LEU A 96 43.15 12.19 -16.27
C LEU A 96 42.00 11.31 -16.79
N VAL A 97 42.23 10.51 -17.83
CA VAL A 97 41.19 9.62 -18.40
C VAL A 97 40.80 8.52 -17.40
N LEU A 98 41.77 7.99 -16.66
CA LEU A 98 41.57 6.93 -15.66
C LEU A 98 40.95 7.42 -14.34
N GLN A 99 40.89 8.73 -14.09
CA GLN A 99 40.21 9.25 -12.90
C GLN A 99 38.72 8.90 -12.94
N ASP A 100 38.20 8.31 -11.85
CA ASP A 100 36.80 7.97 -11.71
C ASP A 100 36.09 9.02 -10.83
N PRO A 101 35.25 9.90 -11.40
CA PRO A 101 34.48 10.87 -10.62
C PRO A 101 33.28 10.23 -9.90
N SER A 102 33.00 8.95 -10.11
CA SER A 102 31.80 8.28 -9.57
C SER A 102 31.90 7.88 -8.10
N ASP A 103 33.10 7.84 -7.51
CA ASP A 103 33.35 7.36 -6.14
C ASP A 103 32.42 7.98 -5.09
N GLY A 104 32.20 9.30 -5.16
CA GLY A 104 31.33 10.02 -4.23
C GLY A 104 29.86 9.60 -4.36
N PHE A 105 29.36 9.51 -5.59
CA PHE A 105 28.00 9.08 -5.89
C PHE A 105 27.76 7.62 -5.51
N ILE A 106 28.68 6.71 -5.88
CA ILE A 106 28.56 5.28 -5.58
C ILE A 106 28.62 5.02 -4.08
N SER A 107 29.47 5.74 -3.34
CA SER A 107 29.52 5.66 -1.88
C SER A 107 28.20 6.11 -1.26
N ASN A 108 27.64 7.24 -1.71
CA ASN A 108 26.37 7.74 -1.19
C ASN A 108 25.20 6.80 -1.52
N MET A 109 25.13 6.31 -2.76
CA MET A 109 24.16 5.30 -3.19
C MET A 109 24.24 4.04 -2.32
N SER A 110 25.45 3.57 -2.02
CA SER A 110 25.65 2.37 -1.19
C SER A 110 25.16 2.57 0.26
N VAL A 111 25.35 3.77 0.83
CA VAL A 111 24.85 4.11 2.17
C VAL A 111 23.33 4.16 2.21
N HIS A 112 22.67 4.71 1.19
CA HIS A 112 21.21 4.79 1.15
C HIS A 112 20.54 3.46 0.75
N ARG A 113 21.20 2.64 -0.07
CA ARG A 113 20.65 1.37 -0.58
C ARG A 113 20.21 0.40 0.51
N GLN A 114 20.84 0.43 1.68
CA GLN A 114 20.44 -0.41 2.81
C GLN A 114 19.03 -0.08 3.37
N TYR A 115 18.50 1.10 3.03
CA TYR A 115 17.18 1.57 3.44
C TYR A 115 16.16 1.54 2.32
N PHE A 116 16.55 1.12 1.11
CA PHE A 116 15.64 1.07 -0.02
C PHE A 116 14.63 -0.07 0.14
N PRO A 117 13.41 0.09 -0.43
CA PRO A 117 12.48 -1.02 -0.55
C PRO A 117 13.08 -2.14 -1.40
N ASP A 118 12.71 -3.37 -1.09
CA ASP A 118 13.11 -4.55 -1.85
C ASP A 118 12.00 -5.03 -2.82
N GLU A 119 12.23 -6.16 -3.48
CA GLU A 119 11.27 -6.74 -4.44
C GLU A 119 9.96 -7.17 -3.76
N GLU A 120 9.98 -7.54 -2.48
CA GLU A 120 8.75 -7.87 -1.77
C GLU A 120 7.91 -6.61 -1.56
N ASP A 121 8.53 -5.50 -1.13
CA ASP A 121 7.85 -4.21 -0.94
C ASP A 121 7.17 -3.71 -2.22
N GLU A 122 7.87 -3.78 -3.35
CA GLU A 122 7.32 -3.43 -4.66
C GLU A 122 6.09 -4.30 -4.99
N LYS A 123 6.20 -5.62 -4.82
CA LYS A 123 5.08 -6.54 -5.03
C LYS A 123 3.89 -6.23 -4.12
N GLY A 124 4.11 -5.86 -2.86
CA GLY A 124 3.01 -5.49 -1.97
C GLY A 124 2.39 -4.14 -2.30
N ALA A 125 3.17 -3.18 -2.79
CA ALA A 125 2.64 -1.93 -3.32
C ALA A 125 1.71 -2.20 -4.51
N ALA A 126 2.14 -3.05 -5.45
CA ALA A 126 1.31 -3.49 -6.57
C ALA A 126 0.02 -4.19 -6.10
N LYS A 127 0.12 -5.17 -5.18
CA LYS A 127 -1.07 -5.84 -4.60
C LYS A 127 -2.00 -4.86 -3.87
N ALA A 128 -1.45 -3.84 -3.21
CA ALA A 128 -2.23 -2.79 -2.59
C ALA A 128 -3.01 -1.95 -3.63
N LEU A 129 -2.40 -1.62 -4.78
CA LEU A 129 -3.08 -0.95 -5.87
C LEU A 129 -4.22 -1.80 -6.45
N LEU A 130 -4.00 -3.10 -6.71
CA LEU A 130 -5.05 -4.01 -7.19
C LEU A 130 -6.23 -4.08 -6.20
N ARG A 131 -5.95 -4.18 -4.90
CA ARG A 131 -7.00 -4.14 -3.86
C ARG A 131 -7.79 -2.83 -3.87
N LEU A 132 -7.12 -1.70 -4.07
CA LEU A 132 -7.79 -0.40 -4.17
C LEU A 132 -8.66 -0.34 -5.43
N GLN A 133 -8.18 -0.90 -6.53
CA GLN A 133 -8.92 -1.02 -7.78
C GLN A 133 -10.24 -1.77 -7.57
N ASP A 134 -10.19 -2.93 -6.94
CA ASP A 134 -11.37 -3.73 -6.57
C ASP A 134 -12.32 -2.96 -5.65
N THR A 135 -11.80 -2.53 -4.50
CA THR A 135 -12.63 -1.98 -3.42
C THR A 135 -13.39 -0.74 -3.89
N TYR A 136 -12.70 0.14 -4.62
CA TYR A 136 -13.24 1.42 -5.05
C TYR A 136 -13.73 1.43 -6.50
N LYS A 137 -13.77 0.27 -7.18
CA LYS A 137 -14.17 0.13 -8.58
C LYS A 137 -13.46 1.13 -9.50
N LEU A 138 -12.13 1.21 -9.35
CA LEU A 138 -11.33 2.14 -10.12
C LEU A 138 -11.07 1.54 -11.51
N ASP A 139 -11.37 2.31 -12.56
CA ASP A 139 -11.02 1.89 -13.91
C ASP A 139 -9.50 2.06 -14.13
N SER A 140 -8.88 1.10 -14.81
CA SER A 140 -7.42 1.12 -15.05
C SER A 140 -6.95 2.37 -15.77
N GLU A 141 -7.79 3.02 -16.58
CA GLU A 141 -7.40 4.22 -17.33
C GLU A 141 -7.34 5.47 -16.43
N SER A 142 -8.38 5.75 -15.66
CA SER A 142 -8.36 6.85 -14.70
C SER A 142 -7.30 6.60 -13.65
N PHE A 143 -7.16 5.36 -13.19
CA PHE A 143 -6.16 5.00 -12.19
C PHE A 143 -4.73 5.19 -12.72
N SER A 144 -4.43 4.74 -13.95
CA SER A 144 -3.12 4.95 -14.56
C SER A 144 -2.81 6.44 -14.79
N LYS A 145 -3.83 7.29 -14.93
CA LYS A 145 -3.68 8.76 -15.08
C LYS A 145 -3.71 9.52 -13.75
N GLY A 146 -3.59 8.84 -12.61
CA GLY A 146 -3.62 9.46 -11.29
C GLY A 146 -4.97 10.12 -10.92
N LYS A 147 -6.05 9.79 -11.63
CA LYS A 147 -7.40 10.32 -11.42
C LYS A 147 -8.14 9.42 -10.45
N LEU A 148 -8.10 9.78 -9.17
CA LEU A 148 -8.82 9.08 -8.11
C LEU A 148 -10.06 9.89 -7.68
N PRO A 149 -11.12 9.23 -7.17
CA PRO A 149 -12.29 9.93 -6.65
C PRO A 149 -11.90 10.95 -5.56
N GLY A 150 -12.26 12.22 -5.75
CA GLY A 150 -12.05 13.29 -4.76
C GLY A 150 -10.66 13.92 -4.73
N VAL A 151 -9.71 13.43 -5.52
CA VAL A 151 -8.31 13.88 -5.52
C VAL A 151 -7.70 13.86 -6.93
N ARG A 152 -6.87 14.86 -7.25
CA ARG A 152 -6.12 14.90 -8.52
C ARG A 152 -4.64 14.99 -8.22
N TYR A 153 -3.88 14.02 -8.71
CA TYR A 153 -2.42 14.02 -8.68
C TYR A 153 -1.86 14.04 -10.10
N ASN A 154 -0.59 14.43 -10.23
CA ASN A 154 0.10 14.58 -11.51
C ASN A 154 0.95 13.36 -11.91
N ALA A 155 0.92 12.28 -11.12
CA ALA A 155 1.66 11.07 -11.44
C ALA A 155 0.83 10.18 -12.38
N GLU A 156 1.48 9.69 -13.43
CA GLU A 156 0.88 8.78 -14.41
C GLU A 156 1.73 7.50 -14.47
N LEU A 157 1.07 6.35 -14.60
CA LEU A 157 1.71 5.06 -14.85
C LEU A 157 1.97 4.93 -16.34
N THR A 158 3.20 4.58 -16.67
CA THR A 158 3.66 4.34 -18.04
C THR A 158 3.11 3.02 -18.60
N VAL A 159 3.31 2.80 -19.89
CA VAL A 159 3.08 1.48 -20.53
C VAL A 159 3.81 0.35 -19.78
N ASP A 160 5.08 0.58 -19.40
CA ASP A 160 5.91 -0.40 -18.72
C ASP A 160 5.35 -0.70 -17.31
N ASP A 161 4.92 0.33 -16.56
CA ASP A 161 4.29 0.15 -15.24
C ASP A 161 2.98 -0.66 -15.34
N CYS A 162 2.13 -0.36 -16.34
CA CYS A 162 0.89 -1.08 -16.57
C CYS A 162 1.16 -2.54 -16.97
N PHE A 163 2.20 -2.80 -17.76
CA PHE A 163 2.61 -4.15 -18.12
C PHE A 163 3.10 -4.94 -16.89
N ASP A 164 3.94 -4.33 -16.05
CA ASP A 164 4.46 -4.98 -14.84
C ASP A 164 3.35 -5.31 -13.84
N MET A 165 2.37 -4.41 -13.67
CA MET A 165 1.15 -4.67 -12.90
C MET A 165 0.35 -5.86 -13.45
N GLY A 166 0.11 -5.89 -14.77
CA GLY A 166 -0.61 -6.98 -15.42
C GLY A 166 0.11 -8.33 -15.37
N LYS A 167 1.46 -8.30 -15.40
CA LYS A 167 2.32 -9.48 -15.31
C LYS A 167 2.39 -10.00 -13.87
N LEU A 168 2.43 -9.13 -12.89
CA LEU A 168 2.33 -9.51 -11.48
C LEU A 168 1.00 -10.22 -11.20
N ALA A 169 -0.12 -9.64 -11.65
CA ALA A 169 -1.44 -10.27 -11.53
C ALA A 169 -1.48 -11.64 -12.24
N TYR A 170 -0.93 -11.74 -13.45
CA TYR A 170 -0.82 -13.01 -14.18
C TYR A 170 -0.09 -14.09 -13.38
N ASN A 171 1.08 -13.76 -12.81
CA ASN A 171 1.90 -14.71 -12.07
C ASN A 171 1.23 -15.22 -10.78
N GLU A 172 0.30 -14.44 -10.23
CA GLU A 172 -0.53 -14.81 -9.07
C GLU A 172 -1.82 -15.55 -9.48
N ASN A 173 -2.01 -15.85 -10.77
CA ASN A 173 -3.24 -16.41 -11.37
C ASN A 173 -4.47 -15.49 -11.24
N ASP A 174 -4.26 -14.20 -11.03
CA ASP A 174 -5.29 -13.18 -11.09
C ASP A 174 -5.48 -12.70 -12.54
N TYR A 175 -6.12 -13.56 -13.33
CA TYR A 175 -6.36 -13.27 -14.75
C TYR A 175 -7.33 -12.10 -14.94
N TYR A 176 -8.21 -11.83 -13.97
CA TYR A 176 -9.13 -10.70 -14.02
C TYR A 176 -8.36 -9.37 -14.06
N HIS A 177 -7.47 -9.12 -13.10
CA HIS A 177 -6.65 -7.91 -13.11
C HIS A 177 -5.60 -7.92 -14.22
N SER A 178 -5.04 -9.09 -14.54
CA SER A 178 -4.07 -9.22 -15.64
C SER A 178 -4.65 -8.69 -16.95
N VAL A 179 -5.90 -9.06 -17.28
CA VAL A 179 -6.55 -8.57 -18.49
C VAL A 179 -6.74 -7.05 -18.46
N LEU A 180 -7.21 -6.48 -17.35
CA LEU A 180 -7.47 -5.03 -17.24
C LEU A 180 -6.19 -4.21 -17.46
N TRP A 181 -5.10 -4.60 -16.81
CA TRP A 181 -3.83 -3.88 -16.89
C TRP A 181 -3.10 -4.09 -18.23
N MET A 182 -3.12 -5.31 -18.78
CA MET A 182 -2.57 -5.58 -20.11
C MET A 182 -3.34 -4.82 -21.20
N GLN A 183 -4.68 -4.72 -21.08
CA GLN A 183 -5.49 -3.91 -21.99
C GLN A 183 -5.17 -2.41 -21.87
N GLN A 184 -4.86 -1.92 -20.67
CA GLN A 184 -4.46 -0.53 -20.45
C GLN A 184 -3.08 -0.24 -21.04
N ALA A 185 -2.10 -1.13 -20.82
CA ALA A 185 -0.77 -1.03 -21.42
C ALA A 185 -0.85 -1.01 -22.96
N LEU A 186 -1.65 -1.90 -23.54
CA LEU A 186 -1.89 -1.94 -24.99
C LEU A 186 -2.52 -0.64 -25.49
N ARG A 187 -3.48 -0.08 -24.76
CA ARG A 187 -4.16 1.18 -25.11
C ARG A 187 -3.20 2.37 -25.10
N GLN A 188 -2.35 2.48 -24.08
CA GLN A 188 -1.33 3.53 -23.98
C GLN A 188 -0.32 3.41 -25.13
N MET A 189 0.16 2.20 -25.42
CA MET A 189 1.06 1.95 -26.55
C MET A 189 0.41 2.27 -27.90
N ASP A 190 -0.86 1.91 -28.11
CA ASP A 190 -1.63 2.25 -29.32
C ASP A 190 -1.86 3.76 -29.47
N SER A 191 -1.81 4.52 -28.37
CA SER A 191 -1.89 5.99 -28.39
C SER A 191 -0.57 6.69 -28.72
N GLY A 192 0.52 5.93 -28.89
CA GLY A 192 1.84 6.44 -29.30
C GLY A 192 2.80 6.72 -28.14
N GLU A 193 2.56 6.15 -26.96
CA GLU A 193 3.48 6.25 -25.82
C GLU A 193 4.69 5.33 -26.02
N ASP A 194 5.90 5.87 -25.83
CA ASP A 194 7.15 5.13 -25.93
C ASP A 194 7.30 4.16 -24.74
N ALA A 195 7.69 2.91 -25.02
CA ALA A 195 7.85 1.87 -24.01
C ALA A 195 9.04 0.97 -24.33
N LYS A 196 9.64 0.37 -23.30
CA LYS A 196 10.65 -0.69 -23.48
C LYS A 196 10.00 -2.02 -23.82
N THR A 197 8.81 -2.27 -23.28
CA THR A 197 8.03 -3.47 -23.49
C THR A 197 7.58 -3.60 -24.94
N LEU A 198 7.68 -4.80 -25.52
CA LEU A 198 7.22 -5.06 -26.87
C LEU A 198 5.71 -5.30 -26.90
N LYS A 199 5.04 -4.78 -27.93
CA LYS A 199 3.60 -5.05 -28.17
C LYS A 199 3.26 -6.54 -28.21
N ALA A 200 4.19 -7.35 -28.72
CA ALA A 200 4.06 -8.80 -28.79
C ALA A 200 3.94 -9.43 -27.39
N ASP A 201 4.73 -8.96 -26.42
CA ASP A 201 4.70 -9.46 -25.05
C ASP A 201 3.35 -9.17 -24.40
N ILE A 202 2.84 -7.93 -24.53
CA ILE A 202 1.53 -7.54 -24.00
C ILE A 202 0.42 -8.43 -24.57
N LEU A 203 0.41 -8.66 -25.88
CA LEU A 203 -0.59 -9.48 -26.55
C LEU A 203 -0.51 -10.97 -26.14
N ASP A 204 0.69 -11.48 -25.86
CA ASP A 204 0.86 -12.87 -25.40
C ASP A 204 0.19 -13.07 -24.04
N TYR A 205 0.53 -12.24 -23.05
CA TYR A 205 -0.12 -12.29 -21.72
C TYR A 205 -1.62 -12.01 -21.82
N LEU A 206 -2.03 -10.96 -22.54
CA LEU A 206 -3.44 -10.58 -22.68
C LEU A 206 -4.27 -11.70 -23.30
N SER A 207 -3.79 -12.32 -24.39
CA SER A 207 -4.54 -13.38 -25.08
C SER A 207 -4.76 -14.61 -24.21
N TYR A 208 -3.75 -15.00 -23.41
CA TYR A 208 -3.89 -16.10 -22.47
C TYR A 208 -4.81 -15.75 -21.30
N SER A 209 -4.67 -14.57 -20.70
CA SER A 209 -5.53 -14.15 -19.59
C SER A 209 -7.00 -14.04 -20.03
N VAL A 210 -7.27 -13.51 -21.23
CA VAL A 210 -8.62 -13.47 -21.82
C VAL A 210 -9.18 -14.89 -22.03
N TYR A 211 -8.36 -15.83 -22.49
CA TYR A 211 -8.74 -17.24 -22.58
C TYR A 211 -9.10 -17.83 -21.21
N GLN A 212 -8.32 -17.55 -20.16
CA GLN A 212 -8.60 -18.00 -18.80
C GLN A 212 -9.90 -17.41 -18.23
N MET A 213 -10.28 -16.21 -18.66
CA MET A 213 -11.58 -15.60 -18.34
C MET A 213 -12.76 -16.17 -19.16
N GLY A 214 -12.51 -17.11 -20.08
CA GLY A 214 -13.54 -17.82 -20.84
C GLY A 214 -13.95 -17.16 -22.16
N ASP A 215 -13.33 -16.05 -22.56
CA ASP A 215 -13.62 -15.36 -23.83
C ASP A 215 -12.72 -15.87 -24.96
N LEU A 216 -13.04 -17.09 -25.40
CA LEU A 216 -12.31 -17.78 -26.45
C LEU A 216 -12.29 -17.02 -27.81
N PRO A 217 -13.41 -16.43 -28.29
CA PRO A 217 -13.40 -15.63 -29.52
C PRO A 217 -12.39 -14.49 -29.48
N ARG A 218 -12.37 -13.70 -28.39
CA ARG A 218 -11.44 -12.58 -28.25
C ARG A 218 -10.00 -13.05 -28.08
N ALA A 219 -9.76 -14.14 -27.34
CA ALA A 219 -8.43 -14.74 -27.21
C ALA A 219 -7.84 -15.11 -28.58
N ILE A 220 -8.62 -15.75 -29.46
CA ILE A 220 -8.20 -16.11 -30.82
C ILE A 220 -7.82 -14.86 -31.61
N GLU A 221 -8.64 -13.81 -31.56
CA GLU A 221 -8.40 -12.57 -32.29
C GLU A 221 -7.13 -11.86 -31.81
N LEU A 222 -6.91 -11.79 -30.50
CA LEU A 222 -5.67 -11.26 -29.91
C LEU A 222 -4.44 -12.08 -30.32
N THR A 223 -4.54 -13.42 -30.34
CA THR A 223 -3.43 -14.27 -30.80
C THR A 223 -3.18 -14.11 -32.30
N ARG A 224 -4.20 -13.88 -33.13
CA ARG A 224 -4.02 -13.57 -34.56
C ARG A 224 -3.26 -12.26 -34.75
N ARG A 225 -3.58 -11.22 -33.98
CA ARG A 225 -2.83 -9.95 -33.98
C ARG A 225 -1.38 -10.17 -33.55
N LEU A 226 -1.14 -10.99 -32.54
CA LEU A 226 0.22 -11.37 -32.11
C LEU A 226 1.00 -12.04 -33.24
N VAL A 227 0.44 -13.07 -33.89
CA VAL A 227 1.09 -13.77 -35.01
C VAL A 227 1.34 -12.84 -36.21
N ALA A 228 0.47 -11.86 -36.44
CA ALA A 228 0.66 -10.87 -37.50
C ALA A 228 1.83 -9.93 -37.23
N ILE A 229 2.11 -9.61 -35.96
CA ILE A 229 3.22 -8.74 -35.53
C ILE A 229 4.53 -9.54 -35.46
N ASP A 230 4.50 -10.72 -34.84
CA ASP A 230 5.65 -11.62 -34.72
C ASP A 230 5.26 -13.05 -35.17
N PRO A 231 5.42 -13.36 -36.46
CA PRO A 231 5.16 -14.70 -37.00
C PRO A 231 6.07 -15.78 -36.42
N SER A 232 7.22 -15.40 -35.85
CA SER A 232 8.20 -16.29 -35.25
C SER A 232 8.02 -16.52 -33.75
N HIS A 233 6.97 -15.92 -33.17
CA HIS A 233 6.71 -15.99 -31.74
C HIS A 233 6.52 -17.43 -31.26
N GLN A 234 7.36 -17.86 -30.31
CA GLN A 234 7.50 -19.28 -29.92
C GLN A 234 6.18 -19.94 -29.50
N ARG A 235 5.30 -19.18 -28.83
CA ARG A 235 4.04 -19.69 -28.25
C ARG A 235 2.80 -19.41 -29.10
N ALA A 236 2.80 -18.32 -29.88
CA ALA A 236 1.57 -17.76 -30.45
C ALA A 236 0.92 -18.71 -31.46
N GLY A 237 1.71 -19.28 -32.37
CA GLY A 237 1.19 -20.23 -33.37
C GLY A 237 0.63 -21.52 -32.76
N THR A 238 1.23 -22.00 -31.66
CA THR A 238 0.75 -23.18 -30.93
C THR A 238 -0.54 -22.87 -30.18
N ASN A 239 -0.60 -21.74 -29.46
CA ASN A 239 -1.79 -21.27 -28.75
C ASN A 239 -2.96 -21.05 -29.71
N LEU A 240 -2.72 -20.42 -30.87
CA LEU A 240 -3.76 -20.18 -31.87
C LEU A 240 -4.41 -21.49 -32.35
N ARG A 241 -3.59 -22.48 -32.73
CA ARG A 241 -4.10 -23.81 -33.14
C ARG A 241 -4.86 -24.51 -32.02
N TYR A 242 -4.40 -24.34 -30.77
CA TYR A 242 -5.07 -24.91 -29.60
C TYR A 242 -6.44 -24.26 -29.38
N PHE A 243 -6.52 -22.93 -29.39
CA PHE A 243 -7.77 -22.18 -29.23
C PHE A 243 -8.76 -22.46 -30.37
N GLU A 244 -8.31 -22.49 -31.62
CA GLU A 244 -9.16 -22.83 -32.78
C GLU A 244 -9.72 -24.26 -32.69
N ARG A 245 -8.93 -25.21 -32.14
CA ARG A 245 -9.39 -26.58 -31.90
C ARG A 245 -10.44 -26.65 -30.79
N LEU A 246 -10.26 -25.90 -29.70
CA LEU A 246 -11.25 -25.80 -28.62
C LEU A 246 -12.57 -25.23 -29.14
N LEU A 247 -12.50 -24.14 -29.89
CA LEU A 247 -13.67 -23.50 -30.48
C LEU A 247 -14.41 -24.44 -31.43
N SER A 248 -13.67 -25.16 -32.28
CA SER A 248 -14.26 -26.15 -33.19
C SER A 248 -14.97 -27.28 -32.44
N LYS A 249 -14.52 -27.61 -31.22
CA LYS A 249 -15.19 -28.59 -30.36
C LYS A 249 -16.47 -28.00 -29.76
N GLU A 250 -16.41 -26.78 -29.21
CA GLU A 250 -17.59 -26.09 -28.65
C GLU A 250 -18.72 -25.90 -29.68
N LEU A 251 -18.38 -25.48 -30.90
CA LEU A 251 -19.35 -25.33 -31.99
C LEU A 251 -20.05 -26.65 -32.33
N ARG A 252 -19.30 -27.76 -32.35
CA ARG A 252 -19.87 -29.10 -32.56
C ARG A 252 -20.79 -29.52 -31.41
N ASP A 253 -20.36 -29.31 -30.17
CA ASP A 253 -21.11 -29.68 -28.98
C ASP A 253 -22.42 -28.87 -28.86
N LEU A 254 -22.43 -27.62 -29.33
CA LEU A 254 -23.59 -26.73 -29.36
C LEU A 254 -24.45 -26.83 -30.64
N GLY A 255 -24.04 -27.65 -31.63
CA GLY A 255 -24.75 -27.77 -32.92
C GLY A 255 -24.77 -26.48 -33.75
N ARG A 256 -23.81 -25.56 -33.54
CA ARG A 256 -23.71 -24.28 -34.26
C ARG A 256 -22.71 -24.41 -35.43
N SER A 257 -23.07 -23.83 -36.57
CA SER A 257 -22.23 -23.85 -37.78
C SER A 257 -21.33 -22.61 -37.95
N GLN A 258 -21.60 -21.54 -37.21
CA GLN A 258 -20.86 -20.28 -37.29
C GLN A 258 -20.48 -19.78 -35.90
N GLN A 259 -19.28 -19.21 -35.80
CA GLN A 259 -18.77 -18.54 -34.61
C GLN A 259 -19.43 -17.17 -34.47
N GLU A 260 -19.75 -16.77 -33.24
CA GLU A 260 -20.06 -15.37 -32.96
C GLU A 260 -18.77 -14.54 -33.09
N PRO A 261 -18.80 -13.37 -33.75
CA PRO A 261 -17.63 -12.53 -33.88
C PRO A 261 -17.10 -12.14 -32.50
N ALA A 262 -15.77 -12.03 -32.37
CA ALA A 262 -15.17 -11.52 -31.16
C ALA A 262 -15.68 -10.10 -30.88
N ASP A 263 -15.99 -9.81 -29.62
CA ASP A 263 -16.37 -8.46 -29.24
C ASP A 263 -15.12 -7.56 -29.28
N GLU A 264 -15.12 -6.59 -30.20
CA GLU A 264 -14.00 -5.66 -30.39
C GLU A 264 -14.00 -4.49 -29.40
N ARG A 265 -15.04 -4.36 -28.56
CA ARG A 265 -15.08 -3.30 -27.54
C ARG A 265 -13.91 -3.46 -26.57
N PRO A 266 -13.29 -2.36 -26.12
CA PRO A 266 -12.21 -2.41 -25.15
C PRO A 266 -12.66 -3.11 -23.87
N ILE A 267 -11.78 -3.96 -23.32
CA ILE A 267 -12.05 -4.58 -22.02
C ILE A 267 -12.01 -3.50 -20.93
N GLN A 268 -13.04 -3.52 -20.09
CA GLN A 268 -13.29 -2.62 -18.95
C GLN A 268 -13.62 -3.45 -17.70
N LEU A 269 -13.69 -2.79 -16.53
CA LEU A 269 -13.91 -3.43 -15.23
C LEU A 269 -15.08 -4.43 -15.24
N ASP A 270 -16.23 -4.07 -15.83
CA ASP A 270 -17.44 -4.90 -15.85
C ASP A 270 -17.53 -5.87 -17.05
N THR A 271 -16.45 -6.05 -17.82
CA THR A 271 -16.46 -6.94 -19.00
C THR A 271 -16.48 -8.41 -18.62
N TYR A 272 -15.82 -8.77 -17.51
CA TYR A 272 -15.79 -10.12 -16.97
C TYR A 272 -16.23 -10.11 -15.52
N GLU A 273 -16.83 -11.20 -15.07
CA GLU A 273 -17.14 -11.38 -13.66
C GLU A 273 -15.86 -11.68 -12.87
N ARG A 274 -15.67 -10.99 -11.75
CA ARG A 274 -14.56 -11.29 -10.84
C ARG A 274 -14.74 -12.71 -10.27
N PRO A 275 -13.68 -13.52 -10.15
CA PRO A 275 -13.75 -14.80 -9.47
C PRO A 275 -14.33 -14.66 -8.05
N LYS A 276 -15.06 -15.69 -7.60
CA LYS A 276 -15.62 -15.72 -6.24
C LYS A 276 -14.51 -15.66 -5.20
N ASP A 277 -14.62 -14.68 -4.31
CA ASP A 277 -13.72 -14.49 -3.18
C ASP A 277 -13.95 -15.56 -2.10
N TYR A 278 -12.95 -15.81 -1.26
CA TYR A 278 -13.10 -16.69 -0.09
C TYR A 278 -13.96 -16.05 1.01
N LEU A 279 -14.05 -14.72 1.03
CA LEU A 279 -14.96 -13.97 1.90
C LEU A 279 -16.34 -13.85 1.25
N PRO A 280 -17.39 -14.50 1.81
CA PRO A 280 -18.73 -14.45 1.24
C PRO A 280 -19.33 -13.04 1.19
N GLU A 281 -18.90 -12.17 2.10
CA GLU A 281 -19.41 -10.81 2.30
C GLU A 281 -18.53 -9.73 1.64
N ARG A 282 -17.53 -10.13 0.83
CA ARG A 282 -16.56 -9.23 0.20
C ARG A 282 -17.25 -8.11 -0.58
N GLU A 283 -18.26 -8.42 -1.38
CA GLU A 283 -18.99 -7.43 -2.18
C GLU A 283 -19.69 -6.38 -1.31
N VAL A 284 -20.34 -6.81 -0.21
CA VAL A 284 -21.02 -5.93 0.75
C VAL A 284 -19.99 -5.05 1.47
N TYR A 285 -18.86 -5.63 1.89
CA TYR A 285 -17.75 -4.90 2.47
C TYR A 285 -17.22 -3.82 1.52
N GLU A 286 -16.91 -4.16 0.27
CA GLU A 286 -16.36 -3.21 -0.70
C GLU A 286 -17.38 -2.09 -1.01
N ALA A 287 -18.66 -2.45 -1.14
CA ALA A 287 -19.75 -1.48 -1.32
C ALA A 287 -19.83 -0.47 -0.17
N LEU A 288 -19.71 -0.92 1.08
CA LEU A 288 -19.71 -0.01 2.24
C LEU A 288 -18.57 1.00 2.19
N CYS A 289 -17.44 0.59 1.63
CA CYS A 289 -16.25 1.44 1.55
C CYS A 289 -16.32 2.47 0.45
N ARG A 290 -17.15 2.21 -0.56
CA ARG A 290 -17.60 3.22 -1.54
C ARG A 290 -18.72 4.11 -1.00
N GLY A 291 -19.18 3.90 0.24
CA GLY A 291 -20.31 4.63 0.82
C GLY A 291 -21.67 4.15 0.32
N GLU A 292 -21.75 2.97 -0.30
CA GLU A 292 -22.99 2.37 -0.83
C GLU A 292 -23.78 1.61 0.25
N GLY A 293 -23.56 1.93 1.51
CA GLY A 293 -24.22 1.31 2.66
C GLY A 293 -25.70 1.66 2.83
N VAL A 294 -26.25 1.26 3.97
CA VAL A 294 -27.65 1.57 4.29
C VAL A 294 -27.79 3.09 4.44
N LYS A 295 -28.60 3.70 3.56
CA LYS A 295 -28.84 5.14 3.56
C LYS A 295 -29.52 5.59 4.85
N MET A 296 -29.01 6.68 5.43
CA MET A 296 -29.62 7.34 6.58
C MET A 296 -30.91 8.07 6.16
N THR A 297 -32.05 7.38 6.26
CA THR A 297 -33.37 7.98 6.00
C THR A 297 -33.75 8.94 7.13
N PRO A 298 -34.64 9.95 6.89
CA PRO A 298 -35.12 10.85 7.94
C PRO A 298 -35.69 10.11 9.17
N LYS A 299 -36.34 8.97 8.96
CA LYS A 299 -36.86 8.11 10.03
C LYS A 299 -35.74 7.55 10.92
N ARG A 300 -34.61 7.14 10.33
CA ARG A 300 -33.46 6.64 11.10
C ARG A 300 -32.72 7.77 11.79
N LEU A 301 -32.48 8.88 11.08
CA LEU A 301 -31.86 10.09 11.65
C LEU A 301 -32.63 10.60 12.87
N SER A 302 -33.97 10.51 12.88
CA SER A 302 -34.77 10.93 14.04
C SER A 302 -34.53 10.12 15.33
N ARG A 303 -33.82 8.99 15.24
CA ARG A 303 -33.44 8.14 16.37
C ARG A 303 -32.02 8.41 16.88
N LEU A 304 -31.23 9.20 16.15
CA LEU A 304 -29.85 9.51 16.49
C LEU A 304 -29.81 10.86 17.19
N PHE A 305 -29.15 10.93 18.35
CA PHE A 305 -29.09 12.13 19.16
C PHE A 305 -27.65 12.54 19.44
N CYS A 306 -27.44 13.85 19.55
CA CYS A 306 -26.21 14.44 20.08
C CYS A 306 -26.47 14.86 21.53
N ARG A 307 -25.52 14.61 22.43
CA ARG A 307 -25.67 14.91 23.85
C ARG A 307 -24.33 15.22 24.51
N TYR A 308 -24.43 15.95 25.62
CA TYR A 308 -23.35 16.10 26.58
C TYR A 308 -23.59 15.08 27.69
N GLN A 309 -22.79 14.02 27.72
CA GLN A 309 -22.96 12.93 28.69
C GLN A 309 -22.01 13.11 29.88
N ASP A 310 -22.55 12.88 31.08
CA ASP A 310 -21.85 13.09 32.35
C ASP A 310 -21.29 11.79 32.95
N GLY A 311 -21.27 10.69 32.18
CA GLY A 311 -20.78 9.38 32.62
C GLY A 311 -21.49 8.85 33.87
N ASN A 312 -22.82 9.04 33.93
CA ASN A 312 -23.63 8.70 35.10
C ASN A 312 -23.15 9.43 36.36
N ARG A 313 -23.08 10.77 36.26
CA ARG A 313 -22.57 11.67 37.31
C ARG A 313 -21.11 11.40 37.72
N ASN A 314 -20.27 11.01 36.76
CA ASN A 314 -18.83 10.91 36.97
C ASN A 314 -18.29 12.30 37.39
N PRO A 315 -17.54 12.43 38.50
CA PRO A 315 -17.08 13.72 39.01
C PRO A 315 -16.30 14.57 38.00
N ARG A 316 -15.54 13.93 37.09
CA ARG A 316 -14.77 14.63 36.05
C ARG A 316 -15.67 15.11 34.91
N LEU A 317 -16.63 14.29 34.50
CA LEU A 317 -17.55 14.62 33.40
C LEU A 317 -18.69 15.56 33.83
N LEU A 318 -18.96 15.73 35.13
CA LEU A 318 -19.83 16.80 35.62
C LEU A 318 -19.24 18.20 35.36
N LEU A 319 -17.91 18.32 35.42
CA LEU A 319 -17.21 19.59 35.15
C LEU A 319 -16.97 19.82 33.65
N LYS A 320 -16.67 18.73 32.93
CA LYS A 320 -16.46 18.75 31.47
C LYS A 320 -17.18 17.56 30.84
N PRO A 321 -18.48 17.69 30.53
CA PRO A 321 -19.25 16.62 29.90
C PRO A 321 -18.64 16.21 28.56
N MET A 322 -18.71 14.91 28.25
CA MET A 322 -18.22 14.39 26.98
C MET A 322 -19.27 14.65 25.89
N LYS A 323 -18.83 15.15 24.73
CA LYS A 323 -19.66 15.31 23.55
C LYS A 323 -19.85 13.94 22.89
N GLU A 324 -21.08 13.47 22.82
CA GLU A 324 -21.45 12.16 22.30
C GLU A 324 -22.49 12.31 21.18
N GLU A 325 -22.32 11.54 20.11
CA GLU A 325 -23.23 11.46 18.97
C GLU A 325 -23.57 9.99 18.69
N ASP A 326 -24.84 9.69 18.44
CA ASP A 326 -25.25 8.37 17.98
C ASP A 326 -24.85 8.18 16.52
N GLU A 327 -23.91 7.27 16.25
CA GLU A 327 -23.54 6.83 14.91
C GLU A 327 -24.56 5.82 14.35
N TRP A 328 -25.08 4.96 15.24
CA TRP A 328 -26.02 3.92 14.85
C TRP A 328 -27.00 3.54 15.97
N ASP A 329 -28.25 3.25 15.60
CA ASP A 329 -29.33 2.96 16.55
C ASP A 329 -29.36 1.49 17.00
N SER A 330 -29.09 0.54 16.11
CA SER A 330 -29.05 -0.89 16.46
C SER A 330 -28.14 -1.70 15.52
N PRO A 331 -27.06 -2.35 16.02
CA PRO A 331 -26.52 -2.24 17.37
C PRO A 331 -26.12 -0.79 17.70
N HIS A 332 -26.13 -0.43 18.99
CA HIS A 332 -25.86 0.94 19.39
C HIS A 332 -24.37 1.25 19.24
N ILE A 333 -24.06 2.24 18.39
CA ILE A 333 -22.70 2.74 18.19
C ILE A 333 -22.72 4.23 18.47
N VAL A 334 -21.76 4.68 19.29
CA VAL A 334 -21.61 6.08 19.64
C VAL A 334 -20.24 6.59 19.23
N ARG A 335 -20.20 7.87 18.84
CA ARG A 335 -18.97 8.63 18.65
C ARG A 335 -18.81 9.63 19.80
N PHE A 336 -17.62 9.63 20.40
CA PHE A 336 -17.15 10.69 21.28
C PHE A 336 -16.36 11.72 20.48
N LEU A 337 -16.77 12.98 20.54
CA LEU A 337 -16.05 14.09 19.90
C LEU A 337 -14.99 14.64 20.85
N GLU A 338 -13.85 15.05 20.30
CA GLU A 338 -12.73 15.61 21.09
C GLU A 338 -12.27 14.63 22.20
N ALA A 339 -12.32 13.33 21.90
CA ALA A 339 -11.89 12.26 22.77
C ALA A 339 -10.38 12.30 23.06
N LEU A 340 -9.58 12.76 22.08
CA LEU A 340 -8.14 13.00 22.21
C LEU A 340 -7.81 14.41 21.72
N SER A 341 -6.87 15.10 22.40
CA SER A 341 -6.30 16.34 21.89
C SER A 341 -5.19 16.09 20.87
N ASP A 342 -4.84 17.11 20.08
CA ASP A 342 -3.74 17.00 19.11
C ASP A 342 -2.40 16.69 19.78
N GLU A 343 -2.14 17.25 20.96
CA GLU A 343 -0.92 16.98 21.73
C GLU A 343 -0.87 15.54 22.23
N GLU A 344 -1.99 15.00 22.70
CA GLU A 344 -2.09 13.59 23.12
C GLU A 344 -1.87 12.66 21.93
N ILE A 345 -2.47 12.98 20.77
CA ILE A 345 -2.31 12.22 19.53
C ILE A 345 -0.84 12.15 19.10
N GLU A 346 -0.15 13.30 19.03
CA GLU A 346 1.24 13.31 18.59
C GLU A 346 2.15 12.62 19.60
N LYS A 347 1.89 12.73 20.91
CA LYS A 347 2.64 11.99 21.91
C LYS A 347 2.45 10.47 21.78
N ILE A 348 1.23 10.01 21.57
CA ILE A 348 0.93 8.59 21.36
C ILE A 348 1.64 8.07 20.10
N LYS A 349 1.63 8.84 19.01
CA LYS A 349 2.35 8.47 17.77
C LYS A 349 3.86 8.42 17.99
N GLU A 350 4.44 9.38 18.72
CA GLU A 350 5.86 9.41 19.07
C GLU A 350 6.28 8.14 19.83
N LEU A 351 5.52 7.76 20.86
CA LEU A 351 5.77 6.56 21.67
C LEU A 351 5.61 5.27 20.85
N ALA A 352 4.66 5.23 19.92
CA ALA A 352 4.38 4.05 19.11
C ALA A 352 5.42 3.82 18.00
N LYS A 353 5.92 4.89 17.36
CA LYS A 353 6.80 4.82 16.17
C LYS A 353 7.96 3.81 16.30
N PRO A 354 8.74 3.77 17.39
CA PRO A 354 9.87 2.84 17.54
C PRO A 354 9.44 1.37 17.59
N ASN A 355 8.22 1.10 18.06
CA ASN A 355 7.70 -0.25 18.31
C ASN A 355 6.71 -0.70 17.23
N LEU A 356 6.51 0.09 16.16
CA LEU A 356 5.62 -0.27 15.06
C LEU A 356 6.21 -1.43 14.25
N ALA A 357 5.75 -2.64 14.53
CA ALA A 357 6.06 -3.83 13.75
C ALA A 357 4.89 -4.19 12.84
N ARG A 358 5.16 -4.92 11.76
CA ARG A 358 4.09 -5.48 10.92
C ARG A 358 3.22 -6.40 11.77
N ALA A 359 1.90 -6.28 11.65
CA ALA A 359 0.98 -7.18 12.34
C ALA A 359 1.22 -8.62 11.87
N THR A 360 1.72 -9.47 12.77
CA THR A 360 1.80 -10.92 12.57
C THR A 360 0.60 -11.59 13.21
N VAL A 361 0.15 -12.67 12.61
CA VAL A 361 -0.95 -13.49 13.14
C VAL A 361 -0.44 -14.89 13.34
N ARG A 362 -0.94 -15.56 14.37
CA ARG A 362 -0.61 -16.95 14.62
C ARG A 362 -1.41 -17.80 13.66
N ASP A 363 -0.74 -18.47 12.73
CA ASP A 363 -1.38 -19.40 11.81
C ASP A 363 -2.11 -20.49 12.62
N PRO A 364 -3.42 -20.69 12.41
CA PRO A 364 -4.21 -21.64 13.20
C PRO A 364 -3.82 -23.11 12.95
N ASN A 365 -3.22 -23.43 11.80
CA ASN A 365 -2.78 -24.78 11.43
C ASN A 365 -1.33 -25.06 11.87
N THR A 366 -0.42 -24.10 11.66
CA THR A 366 1.02 -24.30 11.92
C THR A 366 1.47 -23.74 13.26
N GLY A 367 0.70 -22.83 13.87
CA GLY A 367 1.02 -22.17 15.12
C GLY A 367 2.15 -21.14 15.03
N VAL A 368 2.74 -20.95 13.84
CA VAL A 368 3.83 -20.01 13.54
C VAL A 368 3.26 -18.61 13.32
N LEU A 369 4.00 -17.58 13.73
CA LEU A 369 3.65 -16.19 13.41
C LEU A 369 3.90 -15.94 11.92
N THR A 370 2.84 -15.82 11.15
CA THR A 370 2.87 -15.50 9.72
C THR A 370 2.36 -14.09 9.48
N VAL A 371 2.79 -13.50 8.38
CA VAL A 371 2.21 -12.26 7.86
C VAL A 371 0.74 -12.50 7.49
N ALA A 372 -0.17 -11.68 8.01
CA ALA A 372 -1.58 -11.74 7.62
C ALA A 372 -1.82 -11.01 6.29
N HIS A 373 -2.32 -11.70 5.26
CA HIS A 373 -2.82 -11.04 4.04
C HIS A 373 -4.10 -10.22 4.32
N TYR A 374 -4.89 -10.65 5.30
CA TYR A 374 -6.15 -10.01 5.70
C TYR A 374 -5.98 -8.77 6.60
N ARG A 375 -4.80 -8.55 7.19
CA ARG A 375 -4.49 -7.36 8.00
C ARG A 375 -3.17 -6.73 7.55
N VAL A 376 -3.29 -5.64 6.82
CA VAL A 376 -2.15 -4.89 6.28
C VAL A 376 -2.02 -3.60 7.09
N SER A 377 -1.39 -3.72 8.26
CA SER A 377 -1.12 -2.60 9.18
C SER A 377 0.19 -2.81 9.94
N LYS A 378 0.80 -1.71 10.40
CA LYS A 378 1.81 -1.76 11.48
C LYS A 378 1.14 -1.51 12.81
N SER A 379 1.57 -2.18 13.88
CA SER A 379 0.98 -2.03 15.20
C SER A 379 2.04 -2.00 16.30
N ALA A 380 1.75 -1.22 17.34
CA ALA A 380 2.51 -1.14 18.57
C ALA A 380 1.53 -1.21 19.76
N TRP A 381 2.03 -1.57 20.94
CA TRP A 381 1.24 -1.67 22.15
C TRP A 381 1.87 -0.78 23.21
N LEU A 382 1.05 0.05 23.85
CA LEU A 382 1.48 1.01 24.87
C LEU A 382 0.80 0.70 26.20
N GLU A 383 1.61 0.66 27.26
CA GLU A 383 1.20 0.46 28.63
C GLU A 383 0.86 1.79 29.32
N GLY A 384 0.05 1.72 30.38
CA GLY A 384 -0.29 2.92 31.14
C GLY A 384 0.92 3.56 31.83
N GLU A 385 1.94 2.76 32.13
CA GLU A 385 3.18 3.18 32.79
C GLU A 385 4.19 3.82 31.81
N ASP A 386 4.01 3.64 30.50
CA ASP A 386 4.93 4.17 29.48
C ASP A 386 4.94 5.70 29.47
N ASP A 387 3.78 6.33 29.65
CA ASP A 387 3.65 7.79 29.71
C ASP A 387 2.36 8.22 30.42
N PRO A 388 2.37 9.31 31.23
CA PRO A 388 1.17 9.87 31.84
C PRO A 388 0.01 10.18 30.87
N VAL A 389 0.29 10.45 29.59
CA VAL A 389 -0.73 10.59 28.54
C VAL A 389 -1.55 9.32 28.41
N ILE A 390 -0.91 8.14 28.37
CA ILE A 390 -1.61 6.85 28.20
C ILE A 390 -2.49 6.57 29.42
N ALA A 391 -1.97 6.83 30.62
CA ALA A 391 -2.75 6.71 31.85
C ALA A 391 -3.99 7.63 31.85
N ARG A 392 -3.85 8.89 31.41
CA ARG A 392 -4.99 9.83 31.29
C ARG A 392 -6.02 9.37 30.26
N VAL A 393 -5.58 8.83 29.11
CA VAL A 393 -6.47 8.30 28.08
C VAL A 393 -7.24 7.08 28.62
N ASN A 394 -6.56 6.14 29.27
CA ASN A 394 -7.22 4.99 29.91
C ASN A 394 -8.28 5.43 30.93
N GLN A 395 -7.95 6.42 31.77
CA GLN A 395 -8.89 6.95 32.75
C GLN A 395 -10.12 7.60 32.10
N ARG A 396 -9.92 8.34 31.00
CA ARG A 396 -10.99 8.97 30.24
C ARG A 396 -11.91 7.93 29.60
N ILE A 397 -11.35 6.84 29.06
CA ILE A 397 -12.13 5.72 28.51
C ILE A 397 -13.00 5.10 29.60
N GLU A 398 -12.46 4.88 30.80
CA GLU A 398 -13.24 4.39 31.94
C GLU A 398 -14.36 5.37 32.34
N ASP A 399 -14.07 6.67 32.38
CA ASP A 399 -15.04 7.69 32.76
C ASP A 399 -16.23 7.78 31.78
N VAL A 400 -15.97 7.72 30.48
CA VAL A 400 -17.01 7.89 29.44
C VAL A 400 -17.80 6.63 29.14
N THR A 401 -17.19 5.45 29.30
CA THR A 401 -17.86 4.16 29.06
C THR A 401 -18.52 3.59 30.32
N GLY A 402 -18.09 4.04 31.50
CA GLY A 402 -18.46 3.45 32.79
C GLY A 402 -17.83 2.07 33.04
N LEU A 403 -17.05 1.53 32.10
CA LEU A 403 -16.41 0.22 32.22
C LEU A 403 -14.99 0.35 32.80
N SER A 404 -14.63 -0.57 33.68
CA SER A 404 -13.27 -0.63 34.24
C SER A 404 -12.26 -0.94 33.15
N VAL A 405 -11.13 -0.24 33.12
CA VAL A 405 -10.02 -0.56 32.20
C VAL A 405 -8.91 -1.40 32.85
N ASN A 406 -9.08 -1.82 34.11
CA ASN A 406 -8.06 -2.58 34.84
C ASN A 406 -7.75 -3.95 34.21
N THR A 407 -8.75 -4.57 33.57
CA THR A 407 -8.63 -5.85 32.87
C THR A 407 -8.59 -5.66 31.35
N ALA A 408 -8.59 -4.42 30.87
CA ALA A 408 -8.51 -4.11 29.45
C ALA A 408 -7.10 -4.35 28.91
N GLU A 409 -7.00 -4.65 27.62
CA GLU A 409 -5.71 -4.82 26.96
C GLU A 409 -4.91 -3.51 26.89
N LEU A 410 -3.63 -3.61 26.55
CA LEU A 410 -2.78 -2.46 26.28
C LEU A 410 -3.37 -1.59 25.17
N LEU A 411 -3.01 -0.30 25.12
CA LEU A 411 -3.47 0.58 24.05
C LEU A 411 -2.77 0.17 22.75
N GLN A 412 -3.50 -0.46 21.84
CA GLN A 412 -2.96 -0.84 20.54
C GLN A 412 -2.95 0.38 19.63
N VAL A 413 -1.79 0.83 19.17
CA VAL A 413 -1.68 1.85 18.13
C VAL A 413 -1.48 1.16 16.79
N ALA A 414 -2.28 1.50 15.79
CA ALA A 414 -2.17 0.96 14.45
C ALA A 414 -2.06 2.07 13.40
N ASN A 415 -1.21 1.82 12.39
CA ASN A 415 -1.06 2.64 11.21
C ASN A 415 -1.39 1.83 9.95
N TYR A 416 -2.29 2.38 9.13
CA TYR A 416 -2.60 1.90 7.79
C TYR A 416 -2.11 2.95 6.78
N GLY A 417 -1.14 2.58 5.95
CA GLY A 417 -0.76 3.36 4.77
C GLY A 417 -1.74 3.12 3.62
N VAL A 418 -1.42 3.63 2.44
CA VAL A 418 -2.20 3.41 1.21
C VAL A 418 -2.40 1.91 0.96
N GLY A 419 -3.63 1.51 0.67
CA GLY A 419 -4.06 0.11 0.52
C GLY A 419 -4.05 -0.75 1.80
N GLY A 420 -3.60 -0.19 2.93
CA GLY A 420 -3.65 -0.83 4.23
C GLY A 420 -5.09 -1.02 4.70
N GLN A 421 -5.44 -2.25 5.09
CA GLN A 421 -6.80 -2.66 5.47
C GLN A 421 -6.79 -3.61 6.66
N TYR A 422 -7.96 -3.84 7.24
CA TYR A 422 -8.25 -5.00 8.07
C TYR A 422 -9.59 -5.58 7.61
N GLU A 423 -9.56 -6.80 7.09
CA GLU A 423 -10.75 -7.51 6.63
C GLU A 423 -11.78 -7.75 7.74
N PRO A 424 -13.05 -8.05 7.37
CA PRO A 424 -14.11 -8.31 8.33
C PRO A 424 -13.75 -9.34 9.41
N HIS A 425 -13.87 -8.92 10.66
CA HIS A 425 -13.55 -9.73 11.84
C HIS A 425 -14.46 -9.39 13.03
N TYR A 426 -14.35 -10.23 14.05
CA TYR A 426 -14.92 -10.00 15.37
C TYR A 426 -13.80 -9.61 16.33
N ASP A 427 -14.11 -8.70 17.25
CA ASP A 427 -13.20 -8.41 18.35
C ASP A 427 -13.34 -9.42 19.50
N PHE A 428 -14.49 -10.05 19.65
CA PHE A 428 -14.74 -11.09 20.64
C PHE A 428 -14.40 -12.49 20.11
N SER A 429 -14.15 -13.43 21.01
CA SER A 429 -13.93 -14.84 20.65
C SER A 429 -15.24 -15.58 20.55
N ARG A 430 -15.36 -16.42 19.52
CA ARG A 430 -16.59 -17.17 19.23
C ARG A 430 -16.65 -18.47 20.04
N LYS A 431 -17.83 -19.12 20.09
CA LYS A 431 -18.05 -20.36 20.86
C LYS A 431 -17.17 -21.52 20.38
N ASP A 432 -16.78 -21.52 19.11
CA ASP A 432 -15.85 -22.45 18.48
C ASP A 432 -14.37 -22.14 18.78
N GLU A 433 -14.07 -21.07 19.52
CA GLU A 433 -12.73 -20.63 19.92
C GLU A 433 -12.54 -20.59 21.45
N PRO A 434 -12.80 -21.70 22.18
CA PRO A 434 -12.96 -21.69 23.63
C PRO A 434 -11.67 -21.33 24.42
N ASP A 435 -10.50 -21.44 23.80
CA ASP A 435 -9.22 -21.21 24.47
C ASP A 435 -8.65 -19.78 24.26
N ALA A 436 -9.29 -18.94 23.44
CA ALA A 436 -8.71 -17.68 22.96
C ALA A 436 -8.35 -16.66 24.07
N PHE A 437 -9.07 -16.65 25.20
CA PHE A 437 -8.77 -15.78 26.35
C PHE A 437 -8.45 -16.54 27.64
N LYS A 438 -8.32 -17.87 27.55
CA LYS A 438 -8.17 -18.75 28.71
C LYS A 438 -6.85 -18.52 29.44
N SER A 439 -5.80 -18.16 28.71
CA SER A 439 -4.48 -17.82 29.27
C SER A 439 -4.44 -16.46 29.96
N LEU A 440 -5.22 -15.48 29.49
CA LEU A 440 -5.33 -14.15 30.10
C LEU A 440 -6.17 -14.18 31.37
N GLY A 441 -7.17 -15.07 31.44
CA GLY A 441 -8.07 -15.18 32.58
C GLY A 441 -8.93 -13.93 32.81
N THR A 442 -9.00 -13.02 31.83
CA THR A 442 -9.77 -11.78 31.86
C THR A 442 -11.14 -11.92 31.22
N GLY A 443 -11.45 -13.07 30.60
CA GLY A 443 -12.71 -13.32 29.92
C GLY A 443 -12.75 -12.71 28.51
N ASN A 444 -13.91 -12.73 27.87
CA ASN A 444 -14.10 -12.24 26.50
C ASN A 444 -14.10 -10.70 26.43
N ARG A 445 -13.85 -10.14 25.24
CA ARG A 445 -13.83 -8.69 25.01
C ARG A 445 -15.25 -8.18 24.92
N VAL A 446 -15.71 -7.45 25.94
CA VAL A 446 -17.08 -6.95 26.06
C VAL A 446 -17.35 -5.75 25.16
N ALA A 447 -16.35 -4.92 24.92
CA ALA A 447 -16.49 -3.68 24.16
C ALA A 447 -15.17 -3.24 23.52
N THR A 448 -15.30 -2.42 22.49
CA THR A 448 -14.18 -1.83 21.76
C THR A 448 -14.28 -0.31 21.78
N PHE A 449 -13.18 0.36 22.06
CA PHE A 449 -13.05 1.80 22.01
C PHE A 449 -11.94 2.19 21.02
N LEU A 450 -12.35 2.68 19.85
CA LEU A 450 -11.46 2.97 18.72
C LEU A 450 -11.29 4.48 18.54
N ASN A 451 -10.11 5.01 18.82
CA ASN A 451 -9.75 6.41 18.57
C ASN A 451 -9.24 6.60 17.14
N TYR A 452 -9.68 7.68 16.48
CA TYR A 452 -9.11 8.16 15.23
C TYR A 452 -8.07 9.26 15.51
N MET A 453 -6.83 9.03 15.10
CA MET A 453 -5.68 9.90 15.37
C MET A 453 -5.14 10.61 14.11
N SER A 454 -5.81 10.43 12.98
CA SER A 454 -5.60 11.21 11.76
C SER A 454 -6.92 11.38 11.01
N ASP A 455 -7.00 12.47 10.24
CA ASP A 455 -7.97 12.58 9.16
C ASP A 455 -7.44 11.79 7.96
N VAL A 456 -8.35 11.17 7.23
CA VAL A 456 -8.03 10.38 6.04
C VAL A 456 -8.72 11.04 4.86
N GLU A 457 -7.94 11.38 3.84
CA GLU A 457 -8.42 12.14 2.70
C GLU A 457 -9.43 11.34 1.86
N ALA A 458 -9.12 10.07 1.59
CA ALA A 458 -10.04 9.15 0.94
C ALA A 458 -9.88 7.71 1.44
N GLY A 459 -11.00 6.99 1.55
CA GLY A 459 -11.04 5.61 2.04
C GLY A 459 -10.86 5.49 3.56
N GLY A 460 -10.43 4.32 4.04
CA GLY A 460 -10.12 4.14 5.47
C GLY A 460 -11.31 4.06 6.42
N ALA A 461 -12.56 3.99 5.93
CA ALA A 461 -13.75 3.85 6.78
C ALA A 461 -13.69 2.61 7.69
N THR A 462 -14.29 2.68 8.87
CA THR A 462 -14.61 1.50 9.67
C THR A 462 -16.03 1.08 9.33
N VAL A 463 -16.20 -0.11 8.76
CA VAL A 463 -17.47 -0.56 8.20
C VAL A 463 -17.99 -1.79 8.92
N PHE A 464 -19.33 -1.92 8.98
CA PHE A 464 -20.03 -3.02 9.63
C PHE A 464 -20.94 -3.70 8.59
N PRO A 465 -20.49 -4.81 7.96
CA PRO A 465 -21.21 -5.46 6.86
C PRO A 465 -22.65 -5.87 7.19
N ASP A 466 -22.90 -6.41 8.37
CA ASP A 466 -24.20 -7.03 8.70
C ASP A 466 -25.37 -6.05 8.75
N PHE A 467 -25.12 -4.80 9.15
CA PHE A 467 -26.15 -3.75 9.19
C PHE A 467 -25.85 -2.57 8.28
N GLY A 468 -24.76 -2.65 7.51
CA GLY A 468 -24.42 -1.72 6.45
C GLY A 468 -24.08 -0.31 6.91
N ALA A 469 -23.41 -0.17 8.06
CA ALA A 469 -22.87 1.11 8.51
C ALA A 469 -21.45 1.34 8.00
N ALA A 470 -21.12 2.61 7.76
CA ALA A 470 -19.78 3.05 7.41
C ALA A 470 -19.45 4.30 8.23
N ILE A 471 -18.40 4.21 9.06
CA ILE A 471 -17.99 5.25 9.98
C ILE A 471 -16.66 5.82 9.50
N TRP A 472 -16.69 7.06 9.01
CA TRP A 472 -15.52 7.71 8.44
C TRP A 472 -14.58 8.23 9.55
N PRO A 473 -13.24 8.10 9.38
CA PRO A 473 -12.27 8.62 10.34
C PRO A 473 -12.40 10.13 10.48
N ARG A 474 -12.37 10.61 11.72
CA ARG A 474 -12.29 12.03 12.05
C ARG A 474 -11.31 12.21 13.20
N LYS A 475 -10.21 12.92 12.97
CA LYS A 475 -9.13 13.08 13.96
C LYS A 475 -9.68 13.59 15.28
N GLY A 476 -9.17 13.04 16.38
CA GLY A 476 -9.55 13.41 17.74
C GLY A 476 -10.87 12.83 18.23
N THR A 477 -11.59 12.08 17.39
CA THR A 477 -12.83 11.39 17.81
C THR A 477 -12.57 9.94 18.17
N ALA A 478 -13.48 9.33 18.93
CA ALA A 478 -13.47 7.91 19.21
C ALA A 478 -14.84 7.29 18.93
N VAL A 479 -14.86 6.02 18.54
CA VAL A 479 -16.08 5.25 18.32
C VAL A 479 -16.10 4.09 19.29
N PHE A 480 -17.26 3.85 19.88
CA PHE A 480 -17.47 2.84 20.89
C PHE A 480 -18.68 1.96 20.55
N TRP A 481 -18.50 0.65 20.72
CA TRP A 481 -19.56 -0.33 20.61
C TRP A 481 -19.32 -1.50 21.56
N TYR A 482 -20.40 -2.19 21.93
CA TYR A 482 -20.32 -3.45 22.65
C TYR A 482 -20.20 -4.61 21.67
N ASN A 483 -19.26 -5.52 21.94
CA ASN A 483 -19.07 -6.76 21.16
C ASN A 483 -19.96 -7.89 21.66
N LEU A 484 -20.35 -7.84 22.93
CA LEU A 484 -21.19 -8.85 23.59
C LEU A 484 -22.51 -8.22 24.03
N PHE A 485 -23.58 -8.99 24.02
CA PHE A 485 -24.82 -8.67 24.74
C PHE A 485 -24.59 -8.64 26.26
N LYS A 486 -25.57 -8.19 27.04
CA LYS A 486 -25.45 -8.22 28.51
C LYS A 486 -25.44 -9.64 29.08
N SER A 487 -25.93 -10.62 28.32
CA SER A 487 -25.85 -12.05 28.65
C SER A 487 -24.41 -12.61 28.60
N GLY A 488 -23.48 -11.90 27.94
CA GLY A 488 -22.15 -12.39 27.60
C GLY A 488 -22.06 -13.05 26.22
N GLU A 489 -23.19 -13.24 25.53
CA GLU A 489 -23.21 -13.77 24.17
C GLU A 489 -22.66 -12.76 23.15
N GLY A 490 -21.96 -13.24 22.14
CA GLY A 490 -21.40 -12.39 21.09
C GLY A 490 -22.47 -11.79 20.19
N ASP A 491 -22.41 -10.47 19.98
CA ASP A 491 -23.26 -9.81 18.98
C ASP A 491 -22.62 -9.95 17.60
N TYR A 492 -23.04 -10.98 16.86
CA TYR A 492 -22.53 -11.27 15.52
C TYR A 492 -22.75 -10.14 14.52
N ARG A 493 -23.63 -9.17 14.79
CA ARG A 493 -23.81 -7.99 13.94
C ARG A 493 -22.62 -7.03 14.00
N THR A 494 -21.81 -7.11 15.06
CA THR A 494 -20.65 -6.23 15.29
C THR A 494 -19.42 -6.64 14.48
N ARG A 495 -19.59 -7.56 13.52
CA ARG A 495 -18.57 -7.88 12.53
C ARG A 495 -18.19 -6.60 11.82
N HIS A 496 -16.90 -6.28 11.81
CA HIS A 496 -16.45 -5.01 11.30
C HIS A 496 -15.09 -5.11 10.62
N ALA A 497 -14.77 -4.11 9.84
CA ALA A 497 -13.57 -4.07 9.03
C ALA A 497 -13.03 -2.65 8.92
N ALA A 498 -11.72 -2.51 8.72
CA ALA A 498 -11.09 -1.26 8.32
C ALA A 498 -10.87 -1.29 6.81
N CYS A 499 -11.47 -0.34 6.10
CA CYS A 499 -11.33 -0.29 4.67
C CYS A 499 -9.96 0.21 4.19
N PRO A 500 -9.53 -0.20 2.99
CA PRO A 500 -8.25 0.22 2.43
C PRO A 500 -8.18 1.73 2.41
N VAL A 501 -7.09 2.31 2.89
CA VAL A 501 -6.87 3.75 2.73
C VAL A 501 -6.60 4.02 1.25
N LEU A 502 -7.44 4.84 0.61
CA LEU A 502 -7.25 5.21 -0.79
C LEU A 502 -6.22 6.34 -0.90
N VAL A 503 -6.37 7.38 -0.08
CA VAL A 503 -5.44 8.51 -0.02
C VAL A 503 -5.21 8.95 1.43
N GLY A 504 -3.94 9.21 1.77
CA GLY A 504 -3.50 9.62 3.10
C GLY A 504 -3.02 8.43 3.95
N SER A 505 -3.13 8.57 5.27
CA SER A 505 -2.80 7.48 6.21
C SER A 505 -3.71 7.51 7.43
N LYS A 506 -4.22 6.33 7.77
CA LYS A 506 -5.11 6.13 8.91
C LYS A 506 -4.30 5.72 10.13
N TRP A 507 -4.33 6.56 11.15
CA TRP A 507 -3.86 6.26 12.48
C TRP A 507 -5.03 6.03 13.41
N VAL A 508 -4.99 4.92 14.13
CA VAL A 508 -5.98 4.61 15.17
C VAL A 508 -5.30 4.09 16.41
N SER A 509 -5.95 4.27 17.55
CA SER A 509 -5.63 3.50 18.75
C SER A 509 -6.85 2.75 19.23
N ASN A 510 -6.69 1.47 19.53
CA ASN A 510 -7.76 0.60 19.96
C ASN A 510 -7.56 0.18 21.43
N LYS A 511 -8.65 0.17 22.18
CA LYS A 511 -8.70 -0.33 23.56
C LYS A 511 -9.79 -1.38 23.64
N TRP A 512 -9.39 -2.63 23.86
CA TRP A 512 -10.30 -3.74 24.09
C TRP A 512 -10.55 -3.92 25.58
N ILE A 513 -11.82 -3.85 25.98
CA ILE A 513 -12.24 -3.96 27.37
C ILE A 513 -12.77 -5.38 27.59
N HIS A 514 -12.32 -6.04 28.65
CA HIS A 514 -12.75 -7.40 28.99
C HIS A 514 -13.93 -7.42 29.97
N GLU A 515 -14.68 -8.53 29.97
CA GLU A 515 -15.86 -8.73 30.82
C GLU A 515 -15.55 -8.85 32.33
N ARG A 516 -14.37 -9.38 32.70
CA ARG A 516 -13.99 -9.53 34.10
C ARG A 516 -13.76 -8.16 34.75
N GLY A 517 -14.30 -7.95 35.94
CA GLY A 517 -14.28 -6.66 36.63
C GLY A 517 -15.41 -5.71 36.21
N GLN A 518 -16.32 -6.16 35.35
CA GLN A 518 -17.51 -5.40 34.95
C GLN A 518 -18.80 -5.90 35.61
N GLU A 519 -18.74 -6.92 36.46
CA GLU A 519 -19.91 -7.66 36.96
C GLU A 519 -20.95 -6.75 37.64
N PHE A 520 -20.48 -5.70 38.33
CA PHE A 520 -21.32 -4.72 39.01
C PHE A 520 -21.52 -3.42 38.22
N ARG A 521 -20.76 -3.22 37.14
CA ARG A 521 -20.84 -2.04 36.27
C ARG A 521 -21.77 -2.28 35.07
N ARG A 522 -21.85 -3.53 34.61
CA ARG A 522 -22.64 -3.99 33.47
C ARG A 522 -23.44 -5.24 33.85
N PRO A 523 -24.56 -5.09 34.60
CA PRO A 523 -25.38 -6.21 35.02
C PRO A 523 -26.01 -6.94 33.83
N CYS A 524 -26.23 -8.24 33.99
CA CYS A 524 -26.84 -9.11 32.98
C CYS A 524 -28.24 -8.65 32.59
N GLY A 525 -28.61 -8.91 31.33
CA GLY A 525 -29.95 -8.69 30.82
C GLY A 525 -30.94 -9.76 31.30
N LEU A 526 -32.22 -9.57 31.00
CA LEU A 526 -33.27 -10.57 31.24
C LEU A 526 -33.37 -11.58 30.10
N THR A 527 -32.89 -11.21 28.91
CA THR A 527 -32.81 -12.08 27.73
C THR A 527 -31.39 -12.21 27.21
N GLU A 528 -31.21 -13.15 26.27
CA GLU A 528 -29.92 -13.43 25.63
C GLU A 528 -29.40 -12.24 24.80
N VAL A 529 -30.29 -11.41 24.26
CA VAL A 529 -29.97 -10.32 23.31
C VAL A 529 -30.29 -8.92 23.86
N ASP A 530 -30.49 -8.82 25.18
CA ASP A 530 -30.78 -7.57 25.90
C ASP A 530 -29.59 -6.60 26.02
#